data_AF-A0A2V5P2X3-F1
#
_entry.id   AF-A0A2V5P2X3-F1
#
_cell.length_a   1.000
_cell.length_b   1.000
_cell.length_c   1.000
_cell.angle_alpha   90.00
_cell.angle_beta   90.00
_cell.angle_gamma   90.00
#
_symmetry.space_group_name_H-M   'P 1'
#
loop_
_entity.id
_entity.type
_entity.pdbx_description
1 polymer ?
#
loop_
_entity_poly.entity_id
_entity_poly.type
_entity_poly.pdbx_seq_one_letter_code
_entity_poly.pdbx_strand_id
1 'polypeptide(L)'
;MRPWAIFRGKVNRSLLAAVFGALLTAGVGTFLHTFPMGRGLIRHSYDLQLVARGDVAAGEAVMVYLDEAAYGALAQPFNAPWDRVLHARLIDRLTAAGAKAIVFDIVFSDANTNNPAADPQLARAMKASGRVLLAVD
;
A
#
# COMPACT_ATOMS: atom_id res chain seq x y z
N MET A 1 -62.75 35.21 -33.32
CA MET A 1 -61.38 35.59 -32.95
C MET A 1 -61.03 34.91 -31.63
N ARG A 2 -60.10 33.94 -31.65
CA ARG A 2 -59.43 33.39 -30.47
C ARG A 2 -57.97 33.23 -30.88
N PRO A 3 -57.00 33.79 -30.14
CA PRO A 3 -56.24 32.88 -29.28
C PRO A 3 -55.58 33.56 -28.07
N TRP A 4 -55.76 32.99 -26.88
CA TRP A 4 -54.68 32.88 -25.89
C TRP A 4 -54.96 31.64 -25.05
N ALA A 5 -54.32 30.54 -25.42
CA ALA A 5 -54.18 29.36 -24.57
C ALA A 5 -52.74 29.37 -24.04
N ILE A 6 -52.60 29.73 -22.77
CA ILE A 6 -51.33 29.68 -22.05
C ILE A 6 -50.97 28.20 -21.88
N PHE A 7 -49.90 27.76 -22.57
CA PHE A 7 -49.31 26.44 -22.37
C PHE A 7 -48.70 26.36 -20.95
N ARG A 8 -49.47 25.88 -19.98
CA ARG A 8 -48.92 25.43 -18.69
C ARG A 8 -48.41 24.00 -18.88
N GLY A 9 -47.12 23.86 -19.15
CA GLY A 9 -46.44 22.56 -19.15
C GLY A 9 -46.57 21.90 -17.78
N LYS A 10 -47.28 20.75 -17.72
CA LYS A 10 -47.35 19.94 -16.50
C LYS A 10 -45.95 19.40 -16.22
N VAL A 11 -45.31 19.90 -15.17
CA VAL A 11 -44.02 19.39 -14.73
C VAL A 11 -44.16 17.91 -14.40
N ASN A 12 -43.34 17.07 -15.05
CA ASN A 12 -43.40 15.62 -14.87
C ASN A 12 -42.83 15.27 -13.49
N ARG A 13 -43.67 14.72 -12.60
CA ARG A 13 -43.31 14.39 -11.21
C ARG A 13 -42.10 13.46 -11.12
N SER A 14 -41.90 12.59 -12.11
CA SER A 14 -40.73 11.71 -12.19
C SER A 14 -39.43 12.46 -12.46
N LEU A 15 -39.45 13.49 -13.31
CA LEU A 15 -38.29 14.33 -13.58
C LEU A 15 -37.89 15.13 -12.33
N LEU A 16 -38.87 15.67 -11.61
CA LEU A 16 -38.62 16.36 -10.33
C LEU A 16 -38.00 15.42 -9.29
N ALA A 17 -38.52 14.20 -9.16
CA ALA A 17 -37.98 13.21 -8.25
C ALA A 17 -36.53 12.82 -8.61
N ALA A 18 -36.24 12.66 -9.91
CA ALA A 18 -34.89 12.36 -10.38
C ALA A 18 -33.91 13.51 -10.12
N VAL A 19 -34.29 14.75 -10.42
CA VAL A 19 -33.45 15.94 -10.16
C VAL A 19 -33.21 16.10 -8.67
N PHE A 20 -34.24 15.91 -7.85
CA PHE A 20 -34.11 15.98 -6.39
C PHE A 20 -33.16 14.90 -5.86
N GLY A 21 -33.30 13.66 -6.31
CA GLY A 21 -32.40 12.56 -5.93
C GLY A 21 -30.95 12.83 -6.34
N ALA A 22 -30.73 13.39 -7.54
CA ALA A 22 -29.40 13.75 -8.01
C ALA A 22 -28.77 14.86 -7.14
N LEU A 23 -29.52 15.92 -6.84
CA LEU A 23 -29.05 17.02 -5.98
C LEU A 23 -28.77 16.56 -4.56
N LEU A 24 -29.62 15.70 -4.00
CA LEU A 24 -29.43 15.12 -2.68
C LEU A 24 -28.13 14.30 -2.63
N THR A 25 -27.92 13.43 -3.63
CA THR A 25 -26.74 12.57 -3.71
C THR A 25 -25.46 13.41 -3.84
N ALA A 26 -25.46 14.41 -4.73
CA ALA A 26 -24.33 15.31 -4.92
C ALA A 26 -24.05 16.14 -3.65
N GLY A 27 -25.10 16.63 -2.98
CA GLY A 27 -24.99 17.40 -1.74
C GLY A 27 -24.42 16.57 -0.59
N VAL A 28 -24.95 15.36 -0.38
CA VAL A 28 -24.44 14.43 0.65
C VAL A 28 -23.00 14.01 0.33
N GLY A 29 -22.69 13.68 -0.93
CA GLY A 29 -21.33 13.33 -1.34
C GLY A 29 -20.34 14.48 -1.09
N THR A 30 -20.71 15.71 -1.46
CA THR A 30 -19.89 16.91 -1.22
C THR A 30 -19.72 17.20 0.27
N PHE A 31 -20.77 17.04 1.07
CA PHE A 31 -20.72 17.20 2.52
C PHE A 31 -19.79 16.15 3.14
N LEU A 32 -19.92 14.87 2.80
CA LEU A 32 -19.04 13.82 3.31
C LEU A 32 -17.58 14.00 2.85
N HIS A 33 -17.36 14.55 1.66
CA HIS A 33 -16.00 14.82 1.16
C HIS A 33 -15.34 16.00 1.89
N THR A 34 -16.09 17.07 2.15
CA THR A 34 -15.54 18.31 2.74
C THR A 34 -15.52 18.29 4.27
N PHE A 35 -16.46 17.62 4.91
CA PHE A 35 -16.54 17.55 6.37
C PHE A 35 -15.81 16.32 6.93
N PRO A 36 -15.17 16.42 8.11
CA PRO A 36 -14.42 15.32 8.73
C PRO A 36 -15.21 14.02 8.98
N MET A 37 -16.54 14.08 9.01
CA MET A 37 -17.40 12.89 9.19
C MET A 37 -17.18 11.83 8.12
N GLY A 38 -16.93 12.20 6.86
CA GLY A 38 -16.67 11.21 5.80
C GLY A 38 -15.40 10.40 6.03
N ARG A 39 -14.37 10.98 6.68
CA ARG A 39 -13.14 10.27 7.05
C ARG A 39 -13.40 9.16 8.08
N GLY A 40 -14.40 9.33 8.94
CA GLY A 40 -14.84 8.27 9.86
C GLY A 40 -15.42 7.08 9.10
N LEU A 41 -16.30 7.36 8.14
CA LEU A 41 -16.93 6.33 7.30
C LEU A 41 -15.91 5.54 6.49
N ILE A 42 -14.92 6.23 5.92
CA ILE A 42 -13.82 5.60 5.17
C ILE A 42 -13.03 4.66 6.10
N ARG A 43 -12.58 5.13 7.26
CA ARG A 43 -11.81 4.29 8.21
C ARG A 43 -12.59 3.07 8.65
N HIS A 44 -13.85 3.24 9.06
CA HIS A 44 -14.69 2.12 9.46
C HIS A 44 -14.93 1.12 8.32
N SER A 45 -15.00 1.56 7.06
CA SER A 45 -15.11 0.62 5.95
C SER A 45 -13.92 -0.33 5.84
N TYR A 46 -12.69 0.12 6.14
CA TYR A 46 -11.50 -0.73 6.20
C TYR A 46 -11.47 -1.58 7.48
N ASP A 47 -11.73 -0.97 8.63
CA ASP A 47 -11.69 -1.67 9.93
C ASP A 47 -12.71 -2.80 9.98
N LEU A 48 -13.94 -2.58 9.49
CA LEU A 48 -14.99 -3.60 9.47
C LEU A 48 -14.63 -4.78 8.58
N GLN A 49 -13.94 -4.55 7.46
CA GLN A 49 -13.46 -5.62 6.60
C GLN A 49 -12.37 -6.46 7.30
N LEU A 50 -11.46 -5.82 8.02
CA LEU A 50 -10.42 -6.50 8.80
C LEU A 50 -11.03 -7.31 9.95
N VAL A 51 -11.99 -6.73 10.68
CA VAL A 51 -12.72 -7.43 11.75
C VAL A 51 -13.52 -8.61 11.19
N ALA A 52 -14.22 -8.43 10.07
CA ALA A 52 -15.00 -9.50 9.45
C ALA A 52 -14.11 -10.62 8.88
N ARG A 53 -12.92 -10.27 8.36
CA ARG A 53 -11.89 -11.24 7.94
C ARG A 53 -11.37 -12.05 9.13
N GLY A 54 -11.21 -11.40 10.27
CA GLY A 54 -10.59 -11.97 11.47
C GLY A 54 -9.07 -12.14 11.33
N ASP A 55 -8.45 -12.66 12.39
CA ASP A 55 -7.01 -12.91 12.42
C ASP A 55 -6.64 -14.10 11.55
N VAL A 56 -5.87 -13.85 10.50
CA VAL A 56 -5.30 -14.89 9.64
C VAL A 56 -3.84 -15.08 10.02
N ALA A 57 -3.54 -16.17 10.74
CA ALA A 57 -2.18 -16.51 11.13
C ALA A 57 -1.32 -16.83 9.89
N ALA A 58 -0.19 -16.14 9.76
CA ALA A 58 0.79 -16.40 8.70
C ALA A 58 1.77 -17.50 9.16
N GLY A 59 1.33 -18.77 9.10
CA GLY A 59 2.10 -19.91 9.61
C GLY A 59 3.39 -20.23 8.85
N GLU A 60 3.55 -19.74 7.62
CA GLU A 60 4.72 -20.00 6.76
C GLU A 60 5.55 -18.74 6.47
N ALA A 61 5.26 -17.62 7.13
CA ALA A 61 5.97 -16.36 6.92
C ALA A 61 6.82 -16.00 8.15
N VAL A 62 8.06 -15.58 7.91
CA VAL A 62 8.97 -15.09 8.95
C VAL A 62 9.36 -13.67 8.60
N MET A 63 9.16 -12.74 9.53
CA MET A 63 9.63 -11.37 9.38
C MET A 63 10.99 -11.23 10.06
N VAL A 64 11.97 -10.74 9.30
CA VAL A 64 13.31 -10.44 9.80
C VAL A 64 13.38 -8.93 10.01
N TYR A 65 13.36 -8.50 11.27
CA TYR A 65 13.40 -7.09 11.63
C TYR A 65 14.85 -6.58 11.69
N LEU A 66 15.04 -5.33 11.28
CA LEU A 66 16.24 -4.56 11.56
C LEU A 66 15.92 -3.69 12.78
N ASP A 67 16.32 -4.16 13.97
CA ASP A 67 16.07 -3.49 15.24
C ASP A 67 17.34 -2.84 15.81
N GLU A 68 17.18 -2.05 16.88
CA GLU A 68 18.27 -1.34 17.56
C GLU A 68 19.40 -2.29 18.02
N ALA A 69 19.04 -3.47 18.52
CA ALA A 69 20.00 -4.47 18.97
C ALA A 69 20.86 -5.01 17.82
N ALA A 70 20.28 -5.21 16.64
CA ALA A 70 20.98 -5.70 15.47
C ALA A 70 22.02 -4.70 14.95
N TYR A 71 21.81 -3.38 15.07
CA TYR A 71 22.84 -2.38 14.71
C TYR A 71 24.13 -2.59 15.50
N GLY A 72 24.02 -2.76 16.81
CA GLY A 72 25.17 -3.01 17.68
C GLY A 72 25.81 -4.37 17.39
N ALA A 73 24.99 -5.42 17.26
CA ALA A 73 25.47 -6.78 17.05
C ALA A 73 26.17 -6.97 15.68
N LEU A 74 25.73 -6.25 14.65
CA LEU A 74 26.26 -6.36 13.28
C LEU A 74 27.15 -5.17 12.87
N ALA A 75 27.45 -4.27 13.82
CA ALA A 75 28.26 -3.07 13.61
C ALA A 75 27.77 -2.24 12.40
N GLN A 76 26.46 -2.01 12.31
CA GLN A 76 25.84 -1.24 11.23
C GLN A 76 25.55 0.21 11.66
N PRO A 77 25.62 1.17 10.73
CA PRO A 77 25.34 2.57 11.03
C PRO A 77 23.84 2.81 11.22
N PHE A 78 23.46 3.65 12.19
CA PHE A 78 22.07 4.06 12.42
C PHE A 78 21.55 5.07 11.39
N ASN A 79 22.46 5.83 10.75
CA ASN A 79 22.15 6.97 9.91
C ASN A 79 22.53 6.77 8.44
N ALA A 80 22.78 5.53 8.02
CA ALA A 80 23.15 5.20 6.65
C ALA A 80 22.59 3.82 6.26
N PRO A 81 22.46 3.52 4.96
CA PRO A 81 22.08 2.19 4.50
C PRO A 81 23.04 1.11 5.02
N TRP A 82 22.49 -0.05 5.35
CA TRP A 82 23.27 -1.20 5.78
C TRP A 82 24.12 -1.77 4.64
N ASP A 83 25.22 -2.43 5.00
CA ASP A 83 26.08 -3.05 4.00
C ASP A 83 25.33 -4.16 3.23
N ARG A 84 25.23 -3.99 1.91
CA ARG A 84 24.58 -4.93 0.99
C ARG A 84 25.23 -6.31 0.99
N VAL A 85 26.48 -6.43 1.44
CA VAL A 85 27.12 -7.74 1.68
C VAL A 85 26.38 -8.56 2.74
N LEU A 86 25.80 -7.92 3.77
CA LEU A 86 24.97 -8.61 4.76
C LEU A 86 23.68 -9.14 4.15
N HIS A 87 23.03 -8.34 3.30
CA HIS A 87 21.83 -8.76 2.58
C HIS A 87 22.10 -9.92 1.61
N ALA A 88 23.23 -9.89 0.91
CA ALA A 88 23.67 -11.00 0.06
C ALA A 88 23.84 -12.30 0.86
N ARG A 89 24.53 -12.23 2.01
CA ARG A 89 24.71 -13.38 2.90
C ARG A 89 23.39 -13.89 3.49
N LEU A 90 22.46 -12.98 3.79
CA LEU A 90 21.12 -13.35 4.25
C LEU A 90 20.37 -14.15 3.18
N ILE A 91 20.42 -13.70 1.92
CA ILE A 91 19.81 -14.42 0.79
C ILE A 91 20.38 -15.83 0.67
N ASP A 92 21.70 -15.98 0.74
CA ASP A 92 22.35 -17.30 0.63
C ASP A 92 21.86 -18.25 1.73
N ARG A 93 21.79 -17.77 2.98
CA ARG A 93 21.32 -18.55 4.14
C ARG A 93 19.86 -18.94 4.02
N LEU A 94 18.98 -18.01 3.65
CA LEU A 94 17.55 -18.27 3.49
C LEU A 94 17.30 -19.23 2.33
N THR A 95 18.06 -19.09 1.24
CA THR A 95 17.99 -20.00 0.08
C THR A 95 18.39 -21.42 0.48
N ALA A 96 19.49 -21.56 1.21
CA ALA A 96 19.97 -22.85 1.73
C ALA A 96 18.99 -23.47 2.73
N ALA A 97 18.30 -22.65 3.53
CA ALA A 97 17.24 -23.08 4.44
C ALA A 97 15.92 -23.46 3.72
N GLY A 98 15.85 -23.36 2.39
CA GLY A 98 14.68 -23.76 1.62
C GLY A 98 13.57 -22.72 1.55
N ALA A 99 13.85 -21.44 1.83
CA ALA A 99 12.87 -20.37 1.67
C ALA A 99 12.30 -20.37 0.24
N LYS A 100 10.97 -20.37 0.12
CA LYS A 100 10.26 -20.37 -1.18
C LYS A 100 10.26 -18.98 -1.83
N ALA A 101 10.25 -17.92 -1.02
CA ALA A 101 10.32 -16.53 -1.43
C ALA A 101 11.08 -15.71 -0.38
N ILE A 102 11.79 -14.68 -0.82
CA ILE A 102 12.54 -13.74 0.03
C ILE A 102 12.13 -12.34 -0.42
N VAL A 103 11.41 -11.61 0.43
CA VAL A 103 10.91 -10.25 0.11
C VAL A 103 11.72 -9.23 0.90
N PHE A 104 12.30 -8.26 0.20
CA PHE A 104 12.92 -7.10 0.85
C PHE A 104 11.98 -5.90 0.78
N ASP A 105 11.59 -5.42 1.96
CA ASP A 105 10.99 -4.10 2.15
C ASP A 105 12.11 -3.07 2.44
N ILE A 106 13.08 -3.02 1.52
CA ILE A 106 14.24 -2.12 1.57
C ILE A 106 14.48 -1.62 0.14
N VAL A 107 14.53 -0.30 -0.01
CA VAL A 107 14.81 0.34 -1.30
C VAL A 107 16.33 0.42 -1.52
N PHE A 108 16.82 -0.22 -2.59
CA PHE A 108 18.23 -0.19 -2.98
C PHE A 108 18.46 0.79 -4.16
N SER A 109 18.17 2.08 -3.96
CA SER A 109 18.17 3.10 -5.03
C SER A 109 19.56 3.62 -5.38
N ASP A 110 20.40 3.91 -4.38
CA ASP A 110 21.68 4.58 -4.60
C ASP A 110 22.82 3.59 -4.83
N ALA A 111 23.86 4.02 -5.55
CA ALA A 111 25.08 3.23 -5.67
C ALA A 111 25.81 3.19 -4.32
N ASN A 112 26.34 2.01 -3.94
CA ASN A 112 27.16 1.92 -2.75
C ASN A 112 28.56 2.52 -3.00
N THR A 113 28.76 3.77 -2.60
CA THR A 113 30.03 4.50 -2.78
C THR A 113 31.14 4.02 -1.84
N ASN A 114 30.79 3.49 -0.67
CA ASN A 114 31.76 3.02 0.33
C ASN A 114 32.28 1.61 0.01
N ASN A 115 31.45 0.76 -0.60
CA ASN A 115 31.82 -0.57 -1.04
C ASN A 115 31.22 -0.88 -2.42
N PRO A 116 31.90 -0.49 -3.51
CA PRO A 116 31.41 -0.68 -4.88
C PRO A 116 31.20 -2.15 -5.28
N ALA A 117 31.82 -3.10 -4.58
CA ALA A 117 31.66 -4.53 -4.84
C ALA A 117 30.38 -5.12 -4.23
N ALA A 118 29.74 -4.41 -3.30
CA ALA A 118 28.56 -4.89 -2.58
C ALA A 118 27.33 -5.03 -3.51
N ASP A 119 27.16 -4.13 -4.47
CA ASP A 119 26.01 -4.14 -5.39
C ASP A 119 26.08 -5.33 -6.35
N PRO A 120 27.22 -5.58 -7.04
CA PRO A 120 27.39 -6.80 -7.83
C PRO A 120 27.23 -8.08 -6.99
N GLN A 121 27.66 -8.08 -5.73
CA GLN A 121 27.53 -9.25 -4.87
C GLN A 121 26.06 -9.53 -4.51
N LEU A 122 25.31 -8.50 -4.11
CA LEU A 122 23.88 -8.62 -3.82
C LEU A 122 23.12 -9.08 -5.06
N ALA A 123 23.39 -8.47 -6.23
CA ALA A 123 22.76 -8.86 -7.49
C ALA A 123 23.05 -10.33 -7.86
N ARG A 124 24.27 -10.81 -7.64
CA ARG A 124 24.64 -12.22 -7.85
C ARG A 124 23.88 -13.15 -6.91
N ALA A 125 23.82 -12.83 -5.61
CA ALA A 125 23.09 -13.65 -4.63
C ALA A 125 21.60 -13.73 -4.97
N MET A 126 20.98 -12.59 -5.33
CA MET A 126 19.60 -12.55 -5.79
C MET A 126 19.36 -13.44 -7.02
N LYS A 127 20.23 -13.33 -8.04
CA LYS A 127 20.12 -14.12 -9.27
C LYS A 127 20.35 -15.61 -9.02
N ALA A 128 21.30 -15.96 -8.16
CA ALA A 128 21.60 -17.35 -7.81
C ALA A 128 20.46 -17.98 -7.00
N SER A 129 19.84 -17.22 -6.10
CA SER A 129 18.66 -17.66 -5.36
C SER A 129 17.45 -17.87 -6.28
N GLY A 130 17.18 -16.90 -7.16
CA GLY A 130 16.00 -16.91 -8.05
C GLY A 130 14.67 -16.72 -7.32
N ARG A 131 14.68 -16.41 -6.02
CA ARG A 131 13.50 -16.34 -5.14
C ARG A 131 13.31 -14.96 -4.49
N VAL A 132 14.10 -13.97 -4.90
CA VAL A 132 14.10 -12.64 -4.30
C VAL A 132 13.10 -11.73 -5.01
N LEU A 133 12.25 -11.07 -4.22
CA LEU A 133 11.35 -9.99 -4.66
C LEU A 133 11.79 -8.69 -3.99
N LEU A 134 11.91 -7.63 -4.78
CA LEU A 134 12.19 -6.28 -4.29
C LEU A 134 10.91 -5.45 -4.33
N ALA A 135 10.68 -4.67 -3.28
CA ALA A 135 9.76 -3.55 -3.35
C ALA A 135 10.32 -2.50 -4.32
N VAL A 136 9.42 -1.91 -5.12
CA VAL A 136 9.72 -0.77 -6.00
C VAL A 136 8.85 0.38 -5.51
N ASP A 137 9.45 1.55 -5.33
CA ASP A 137 8.77 2.82 -5.09
C ASP A 137 8.52 3.55 -6.42
#